data_AF-A0A7C6AQY9-F1
#
_entry.id   AF-A0A7C6AQY9-F1
#
_cell.length_a   1.000
_cell.length_b   1.000
_cell.length_c   1.000
_cell.angle_alpha   90.00
_cell.angle_beta   90.00
_cell.angle_gamma   90.00
#
_symmetry.space_group_name_H-M   'P 1'
#
loop_
_entity.id
_entity.type
_entity.pdbx_description
1 polymer ?
#
loop_
_entity_poly.entity_id
_entity_poly.type
_entity_poly.pdbx_seq_one_letter_code
_entity_poly.pdbx_strand_id
1 'polypeptide(L)'
;MRRRARAGPGTQGGQPMVRNHMGTASKSYGGIATGVPLGLDADWLAAEASADRVASQASKWAAEDDDWEGAMSVKAYVLIETSRGKHKDVENLLRGVPQVKAAHCVIGPYDVIAFVEGQDLPEVESVVVDQVHSIEGVVRTTTCLVV
;
A
#
# COMPACT_ATOMS: atom_id res chain seq x y z
N MET A 1 -2.00 4.77 -86.32
CA MET A 1 -2.96 5.74 -85.74
C MET A 1 -3.94 4.95 -84.87
N ARG A 2 -3.94 5.17 -83.54
CA ARG A 2 -4.78 4.56 -82.46
C ARG A 2 -4.53 3.05 -82.19
N ARG A 3 -3.80 2.61 -81.14
CA ARG A 3 -3.89 2.70 -79.66
C ARG A 3 -4.70 1.56 -79.00
N ARG A 4 -4.03 0.92 -78.03
CA ARG A 4 -4.48 0.06 -76.90
C ARG A 4 -4.84 -1.39 -77.25
N ALA A 5 -4.64 -2.39 -76.40
CA ALA A 5 -3.62 -2.77 -75.42
C ALA A 5 -4.00 -4.21 -75.02
N ARG A 6 -3.03 -5.14 -75.13
CA ARG A 6 -2.90 -6.53 -74.65
C ARG A 6 -4.12 -7.36 -74.13
N ALA A 7 -4.16 -8.59 -74.66
CA ALA A 7 -4.59 -9.90 -74.12
C ALA A 7 -4.72 -10.00 -72.58
N GLY A 8 -5.58 -10.82 -71.97
CA GLY A 8 -6.42 -11.96 -72.35
C GLY A 8 -6.87 -12.65 -71.02
N PRO A 9 -7.89 -13.54 -71.00
CA PRO A 9 -8.67 -13.86 -69.81
C PRO A 9 -8.28 -15.17 -69.08
N GLY A 10 -8.71 -15.31 -67.81
CA GLY A 10 -8.56 -16.47 -66.92
C GLY A 10 -8.25 -15.98 -65.49
N THR A 11 -8.74 -16.52 -64.38
CA THR A 11 -9.30 -17.83 -64.07
C THR A 11 -10.01 -17.71 -62.70
N GLN A 12 -10.98 -18.59 -62.43
CA GLN A 12 -11.78 -18.67 -61.20
C GLN A 12 -10.98 -19.05 -59.94
N GLY A 13 -11.56 -18.74 -58.78
CA GLY A 13 -11.62 -19.67 -57.64
C GLY A 13 -10.65 -19.45 -56.48
N GLY A 14 -11.18 -19.65 -55.26
CA GLY A 14 -10.41 -20.13 -54.11
C GLY A 14 -10.00 -19.08 -53.07
N GLN A 15 -10.58 -19.20 -51.88
CA GLN A 15 -10.03 -18.64 -50.64
C GLN A 15 -8.56 -19.06 -50.44
N PRO A 16 -7.77 -18.25 -49.73
CA PRO A 16 -6.73 -18.79 -48.85
C PRO A 16 -6.90 -18.21 -47.43
N MET A 17 -7.19 -19.01 -46.41
CA MET A 17 -6.25 -19.87 -45.66
C MET A 17 -5.00 -19.13 -45.15
N VAL A 18 -5.16 -18.65 -43.90
CA VAL A 18 -4.24 -18.65 -42.76
C VAL A 18 -2.75 -18.89 -43.05
N ARG A 19 -1.92 -17.89 -42.73
CA ARG A 19 -0.50 -18.11 -42.45
C ARG A 19 -0.10 -17.34 -41.19
N ASN A 20 -0.14 -18.05 -40.05
CA ASN A 20 0.41 -17.64 -38.78
C ASN A 20 1.93 -17.47 -38.91
N HIS A 21 2.45 -16.27 -38.65
CA HIS A 21 3.83 -16.03 -38.23
C HIS A 21 3.81 -14.82 -37.28
N MET A 22 3.75 -15.05 -35.97
CA MET A 22 4.29 -14.13 -34.99
C MET A 22 4.77 -14.92 -33.78
N GLY A 23 5.99 -14.58 -33.36
CA GLY A 23 6.82 -15.35 -32.46
C GLY A 23 6.24 -15.59 -31.09
N THR A 24 6.79 -16.63 -30.46
CA THR A 24 6.60 -17.00 -29.07
C THR A 24 7.05 -15.87 -28.14
N ALA A 25 6.09 -15.17 -27.53
CA ALA A 25 6.32 -14.50 -26.26
C ALA A 25 5.67 -15.35 -25.17
N SER A 26 6.49 -16.12 -24.46
CA SER A 26 6.08 -16.81 -23.25
C SER A 26 5.77 -15.77 -22.17
N LYS A 27 4.49 -15.64 -21.78
CA LYS A 27 4.13 -15.18 -20.44
C LYS A 27 3.42 -16.31 -19.74
N SER A 28 4.21 -17.03 -18.94
CA SER A 28 3.72 -17.84 -17.85
C SER A 28 3.03 -16.90 -16.85
N TYR A 29 1.70 -16.90 -16.83
CA TYR A 29 0.95 -16.42 -15.68
C TYR A 29 0.68 -17.63 -14.80
N GLY A 30 1.62 -17.89 -13.89
CA GLY A 30 1.45 -18.87 -12.83
C GLY A 30 0.38 -18.41 -11.86
N GLY A 31 -0.80 -19.02 -11.98
CA GLY A 31 -1.66 -19.40 -10.86
C GLY A 31 -2.14 -18.31 -9.90
N ILE A 32 -3.23 -17.63 -10.26
CA ILE A 32 -4.38 -17.50 -9.35
C ILE A 32 -5.66 -17.67 -10.18
N ALA A 33 -6.31 -18.81 -10.00
CA ALA A 33 -7.64 -19.04 -10.54
C ALA A 33 -8.63 -18.16 -9.79
N THR A 34 -9.04 -17.04 -10.38
CA THR A 34 -10.32 -16.42 -10.04
C THR A 34 -11.14 -16.39 -11.32
N GLY A 35 -12.09 -17.31 -11.41
CA GLY A 35 -13.09 -17.29 -12.46
C GLY A 35 -13.95 -16.04 -12.27
N VAL A 36 -13.78 -15.06 -13.15
CA VAL A 36 -14.72 -13.94 -13.24
C VAL A 36 -15.88 -14.40 -14.13
N PRO A 37 -17.15 -14.30 -13.70
CA PRO A 37 -18.28 -14.64 -14.54
C PRO A 37 -18.34 -13.71 -15.75
N LEU A 38 -18.51 -14.30 -16.94
CA LEU A 38 -18.78 -13.56 -18.16
C LEU A 38 -20.20 -12.96 -18.09
N GLY A 39 -20.28 -11.64 -17.94
CA GLY A 39 -21.53 -10.88 -18.01
C GLY A 39 -21.63 -9.77 -16.98
N LEU A 40 -20.84 -8.72 -17.13
CA LEU A 40 -21.02 -7.45 -16.43
C LEU A 40 -20.64 -6.33 -17.40
N ASP A 41 -21.67 -5.69 -17.92
CA ASP A 41 -21.60 -4.73 -19.02
C ASP A 41 -21.15 -3.36 -18.50
N ALA A 42 -20.18 -2.76 -19.17
CA ALA A 42 -19.84 -1.33 -19.20
C ALA A 42 -19.43 -0.56 -17.92
N ASP A 43 -19.54 -1.09 -16.70
CA ASP A 43 -19.10 -0.37 -15.48
C ASP A 43 -17.66 -0.69 -15.02
N TRP A 44 -16.92 -1.51 -15.78
CA TRP A 44 -15.54 -1.89 -15.44
C TRP A 44 -14.52 -0.77 -15.69
N LEU A 45 -14.72 0.07 -16.71
CA LEU A 45 -13.82 1.19 -17.01
C LEU A 45 -13.87 2.29 -15.94
N ALA A 46 -15.02 2.47 -15.27
CA ALA A 46 -15.14 3.36 -14.11
C ALA A 46 -14.54 2.73 -12.84
N ALA A 47 -14.62 1.41 -12.71
CA ALA A 47 -13.91 0.67 -11.67
C ALA A 47 -12.39 0.71 -11.88
N GLU A 48 -11.88 0.72 -13.11
CA GLU A 48 -10.45 0.87 -13.42
C GLU A 48 -9.91 2.25 -13.06
N ALA A 49 -10.70 3.32 -13.24
CA ALA A 49 -10.33 4.65 -12.73
C ALA A 49 -10.29 4.70 -11.18
N SER A 50 -11.02 3.82 -10.51
CA SER A 50 -10.93 3.61 -9.06
C SER A 50 -9.81 2.63 -8.70
N ALA A 51 -9.49 1.66 -9.55
CA ALA A 51 -8.38 0.74 -9.38
C ALA A 51 -7.04 1.46 -9.57
N ASP A 52 -6.94 2.46 -10.46
CA ASP A 52 -5.79 3.35 -10.59
C ASP A 52 -5.61 4.22 -9.35
N ARG A 53 -6.71 4.65 -8.71
CA ARG A 53 -6.69 5.32 -7.40
C ARG A 53 -6.27 4.37 -6.28
N VAL A 54 -6.75 3.14 -6.29
CA VAL A 54 -6.34 2.09 -5.34
C VAL A 54 -4.89 1.66 -5.61
N ALA A 55 -4.41 1.69 -6.86
CA ALA A 55 -3.03 1.39 -7.23
C ALA A 55 -2.09 2.53 -6.83
N SER A 56 -2.51 3.79 -6.95
CA SER A 56 -1.78 4.94 -6.40
C SER A 56 -1.81 4.98 -4.86
N GLN A 57 -2.87 4.45 -4.24
CA GLN A 57 -2.96 4.27 -2.78
C GLN A 57 -2.21 3.03 -2.28
N ALA A 58 -2.09 1.98 -3.08
CA ALA A 58 -1.28 0.80 -2.80
C ALA A 58 0.22 1.08 -3.01
N SER A 59 0.55 1.95 -3.96
CA SER A 59 1.91 2.50 -4.11
C SER A 59 2.32 3.29 -2.87
N LYS A 60 1.36 3.98 -2.24
CA LYS A 60 1.56 4.62 -0.94
C LYS A 60 1.81 3.61 0.18
N TRP A 61 1.15 2.45 0.16
CA TRP A 61 1.40 1.35 1.12
C TRP A 61 2.73 0.62 0.87
N ALA A 62 3.16 0.51 -0.39
CA ALA A 62 4.43 -0.13 -0.76
C ALA A 62 5.66 0.78 -0.52
N ALA A 63 5.46 2.10 -0.39
CA ALA A 63 6.53 3.07 -0.15
C ALA A 63 6.92 3.21 1.33
N GLU A 64 6.21 2.55 2.25
CA GLU A 64 6.42 2.68 3.70
C GLU A 64 7.16 1.47 4.33
N ASP A 65 7.49 0.43 3.54
CA ASP A 65 8.00 -0.86 4.08
C ASP A 65 9.46 -1.21 3.77
N ASP A 66 10.27 -0.37 3.11
CA ASP A 66 11.66 -0.78 2.78
C ASP A 66 12.67 0.38 2.89
N ASP A 67 12.96 0.76 4.13
CA ASP A 67 14.17 1.51 4.52
C ASP A 67 15.37 0.53 4.52
N TRP A 68 15.86 0.17 3.34
CA TRP A 68 16.98 -0.77 3.14
C TRP A 68 18.38 -0.13 3.30
N GLU A 69 18.51 1.18 3.54
CA GLU A 69 19.81 1.79 3.88
C GLU A 69 20.09 1.76 5.39
N GLY A 70 20.39 0.56 5.94
CA GLY A 70 21.35 0.38 7.05
C GLY A 70 21.15 1.16 8.37
N ALA A 71 20.01 1.80 8.62
CA ALA A 71 19.67 2.36 9.92
C ALA A 71 18.78 1.35 10.65
N MET A 72 19.35 0.63 11.61
CA MET A 72 18.58 -0.23 12.51
C MET A 72 17.72 0.68 13.43
N SER A 73 16.58 1.17 12.94
CA SER A 73 15.66 1.95 13.77
C SER A 73 15.01 1.04 14.80
N VAL A 74 15.01 1.47 16.05
CA VAL A 74 14.32 0.77 17.14
C VAL A 74 12.87 1.23 17.13
N LYS A 75 11.98 0.25 17.01
CA LYS A 75 10.53 0.45 16.99
C LYS A 75 9.93 -0.04 18.30
N ALA A 76 8.91 0.65 18.80
CA ALA A 76 8.24 0.29 20.03
C ALA A 76 6.75 0.66 20.02
N TYR A 77 5.95 -0.13 20.73
CA TYR A 77 4.60 0.25 21.11
C TYR A 77 4.58 0.69 22.56
N VAL A 78 4.03 1.87 22.83
CA VAL A 78 3.85 2.40 24.18
C VAL A 78 2.37 2.37 24.51
N LEU A 79 2.02 1.55 25.50
CA LEU A 79 0.65 1.35 25.96
C LEU A 79 0.45 2.24 27.19
N ILE A 80 -0.57 3.10 27.16
CA ILE A 80 -0.69 4.23 28.08
C ILE A 80 -2.05 4.18 28.78
N GLU A 81 -2.02 4.15 30.11
CA GLU A 81 -3.17 4.40 30.97
C GLU A 81 -3.23 5.91 31.28
N THR A 82 -4.40 6.50 31.12
CA THR A 82 -4.62 7.93 31.33
C THR A 82 -5.57 8.19 32.49
N SER A 83 -5.53 9.41 33.01
CA SER A 83 -6.54 9.91 33.94
C SER A 83 -7.89 9.99 33.22
N ARG A 84 -8.97 9.79 33.97
CA ARG A 84 -10.34 9.77 33.42
C ARG A 84 -10.60 11.01 32.55
N GLY A 85 -11.04 10.77 31.32
CA GLY A 85 -11.39 11.83 30.37
C GLY A 85 -10.22 12.51 29.66
N LYS A 86 -8.96 12.14 29.95
CA LYS A 86 -7.76 12.77 29.35
C LYS A 86 -7.21 12.04 28.11
N HIS A 87 -7.73 10.86 27.77
CA HIS A 87 -7.25 10.02 26.65
C HIS A 87 -7.10 10.79 25.32
N LYS A 88 -8.06 11.63 24.94
CA LYS A 88 -7.99 12.43 23.70
C LYS A 88 -6.92 13.53 23.78
N ASP A 89 -6.78 14.17 24.93
CA ASP A 89 -5.77 15.23 25.12
C ASP A 89 -4.37 14.62 25.03
N VAL A 90 -4.17 13.48 25.70
CA VAL A 90 -2.92 12.69 25.67
C VAL A 90 -2.62 12.23 24.24
N GLU A 91 -3.58 11.66 23.52
CA GLU A 91 -3.42 11.26 22.11
C GLU A 91 -2.96 12.43 21.23
N ASN A 92 -3.58 13.60 21.38
CA ASN A 92 -3.22 14.79 20.60
C ASN A 92 -1.83 15.31 20.93
N LEU A 93 -1.45 15.32 22.21
CA LEU A 93 -0.11 15.72 22.64
C LEU A 93 0.96 14.75 22.13
N LEU A 94 0.68 13.44 22.19
CA LEU A 94 1.58 12.41 21.66
C LEU A 94 1.83 12.56 20.17
N ARG A 95 0.81 12.89 19.37
CA ARG A 95 0.99 13.15 17.93
C ARG A 95 1.91 14.35 17.62
N GLY A 96 2.12 15.24 18.59
CA GLY A 96 3.08 16.34 18.47
C GLY A 96 4.54 15.93 18.70
N VAL A 97 4.78 14.73 19.24
CA VAL A 97 6.12 14.21 19.51
C VAL A 97 6.72 13.64 18.21
N PRO A 98 7.88 14.14 17.74
CA PRO A 98 8.45 13.75 16.44
C PRO A 98 8.66 12.24 16.23
N GLN A 99 9.02 11.53 17.31
CA GLN A 99 9.28 10.09 17.29
C GLN A 99 8.00 9.24 17.33
N VAL A 100 6.83 9.84 17.61
CA VAL A 100 5.55 9.14 17.61
C VAL A 100 4.99 9.11 16.19
N LYS A 101 5.06 7.94 15.54
CA LYS A 101 4.56 7.73 14.18
C LYS A 101 3.03 7.57 14.13
N ALA A 102 2.45 7.04 15.20
CA ALA A 102 1.01 6.94 15.34
C ALA A 102 0.62 6.95 16.82
N ALA A 103 -0.55 7.51 17.12
CA ALA A 103 -1.17 7.39 18.43
C ALA A 103 -2.69 7.30 18.24
N HIS A 104 -3.33 6.40 18.97
CA HIS A 104 -4.77 6.15 18.88
C HIS A 104 -5.35 5.88 20.26
N CYS A 105 -6.50 6.48 20.55
CA CYS A 105 -7.34 6.01 21.64
C CYS A 105 -7.91 4.63 21.30
N VAL A 106 -7.83 3.69 22.24
CA VAL A 106 -8.28 2.30 22.04
C VAL A 106 -9.31 1.90 23.09
N ILE A 107 -10.10 0.87 22.77
CA ILE A 107 -10.97 0.22 23.74
C ILE A 107 -10.21 -1.02 24.24
N GLY A 108 -9.63 -0.94 25.43
CA GLY A 108 -8.82 -2.00 26.00
C GLY A 108 -8.48 -1.74 27.47
N PRO A 109 -7.53 -2.50 28.05
CA PRO A 109 -7.03 -2.24 29.40
C PRO A 109 -6.19 -0.96 29.49
N TYR A 110 -5.81 -0.39 28.34
CA TYR A 110 -5.13 0.89 28.20
C TYR A 110 -6.03 1.85 27.43
N ASP A 111 -5.81 3.14 27.60
CA ASP A 111 -6.63 4.17 26.95
C ASP A 111 -6.04 4.60 25.60
N VAL A 112 -4.70 4.64 25.49
CA VAL A 112 -3.98 5.08 24.29
C VAL A 112 -2.85 4.11 23.96
N ILE A 113 -2.66 3.82 22.68
CA ILE A 113 -1.49 3.10 22.17
C ILE A 113 -0.76 4.02 21.20
N ALA A 114 0.53 4.24 21.45
CA ALA A 114 1.42 4.97 20.57
C ALA A 114 2.46 4.04 19.93
N PHE A 115 2.73 4.25 18.65
CA PHE A 115 3.83 3.63 17.91
C PHE A 115 4.97 4.64 17.83
N VAL A 116 6.13 4.26 18.35
CA VAL A 116 7.33 5.10 18.48
C VAL A 116 8.46 4.48 17.68
N GLU A 117 9.21 5.33 16.99
CA GLU A 117 10.39 4.94 16.25
C GLU A 117 11.54 5.90 16.58
N GLY A 118 12.70 5.32 16.92
CA GLY A 118 13.95 6.02 17.20
C GLY A 118 15.12 5.37 16.49
N GLN A 119 16.26 6.05 16.48
CA GLN A 119 17.51 5.58 15.88
C GLN A 119 18.15 4.45 16.69
N ASP A 120 17.93 4.43 18.00
CA ASP A 120 18.43 3.42 18.91
C ASP A 120 17.53 3.27 20.16
N LEU A 121 17.86 2.30 21.01
CA LEU A 121 17.10 2.02 22.24
C LEU A 121 17.15 3.21 23.23
N PRO A 122 18.31 3.85 23.49
CA PRO A 122 18.37 5.04 24.33
C PRO A 122 17.46 6.19 23.87
N GLU A 123 17.34 6.44 22.57
CA GLU A 123 16.43 7.47 22.06
C GLU A 123 14.97 7.14 22.40
N VAL A 124 14.54 5.89 22.17
CA VAL A 124 13.17 5.47 22.52
C VAL A 124 12.92 5.57 24.02
N GLU A 125 13.89 5.20 24.85
CA GLU A 125 13.79 5.33 26.31
C GLU A 125 13.63 6.80 26.74
N SER A 126 14.48 7.69 26.22
CA SER A 126 14.39 9.14 26.49
C SER A 126 13.06 9.72 26.02
N VAL A 127 12.56 9.34 24.85
CA VAL A 127 11.23 9.78 24.39
C VAL A 127 10.14 9.36 25.39
N VAL A 128 10.16 8.13 25.88
CA VAL A 128 9.16 7.66 26.84
C VAL A 128 9.27 8.41 28.17
N VAL A 129 10.47 8.55 28.72
CA VAL A 129 10.69 9.17 30.04
C VAL A 129 10.49 10.68 29.99
N ASP A 130 11.06 11.37 29.01
CA ASP A 130 11.10 12.83 28.96
C ASP A 130 9.84 13.42 28.31
N GLN A 131 9.31 12.76 27.28
CA GLN A 131 8.20 13.28 26.49
C GLN A 131 6.87 12.62 26.86
N VAL A 132 6.80 11.30 26.99
CA VAL A 132 5.53 10.63 27.29
C VAL A 132 5.11 10.80 28.75
N HIS A 133 6.02 10.61 29.72
CA HIS A 133 5.67 10.75 31.14
C HIS A 133 5.42 12.19 31.58
N SER A 134 5.91 13.18 30.83
CA SER A 134 5.69 14.60 31.14
C SER A 134 4.31 15.10 30.68
N ILE A 135 3.59 14.35 29.84
CA ILE A 135 2.24 14.68 29.39
C ILE A 135 1.26 14.59 30.57
N GLU A 136 0.59 15.70 30.86
CA GLU A 136 -0.45 15.74 31.88
C GLU A 136 -1.56 14.73 31.58
N GLY A 137 -1.86 13.88 32.56
CA GLY A 137 -2.89 12.87 32.46
C GLY A 137 -2.37 11.48 32.13
N VAL A 138 -1.07 11.29 31.84
CA VAL A 138 -0.45 9.95 31.80
C VAL A 138 -0.30 9.43 33.23
N VAL A 139 -0.83 8.23 33.48
CA VAL A 139 -0.81 7.58 34.81
C VAL A 139 0.20 6.45 34.84
N ARG A 140 0.25 5.64 33.77
CA ARG A 140 1.12 4.48 33.67
C ARG A 140 1.41 4.17 32.22
N THR A 141 2.61 3.68 31.94
CA THR A 141 3.01 3.23 30.61
C THR A 141 3.60 1.83 30.65
N THR A 142 3.47 1.10 29.55
CA THR A 142 4.22 -0.13 29.29
C THR A 142 4.83 -0.02 27.89
N THR A 143 6.14 -0.20 27.79
CA THR A 143 6.88 -0.11 26.53
C THR A 143 7.19 -1.51 26.00
N CYS A 144 6.77 -1.78 24.77
CA CYS A 144 6.98 -3.04 24.07
C CYS A 144 7.88 -2.80 22.86
N LEU A 145 9.16 -3.14 22.98
CA LEU A 145 10.11 -3.08 21.87
C LEU A 145 9.76 -4.12 20.80
N VAL A 146 9.90 -3.74 19.54
CA VAL A 146 9.76 -4.62 18.37
C VAL A 146 11.10 -5.30 18.11
N VAL A 147 11.08 -6.62 17.86
CA VAL A 147 12.26 -7.49 17.66
C VAL A 147 12.13 -8.26 16.37
#